data_AF-A0A967A9M3-F1
#
_entry.id   AF-A0A967A9M3-F1
#
_cell.length_a   1.000
_cell.length_b   1.000
_cell.length_c   1.000
_cell.angle_alpha   90.00
_cell.angle_beta   90.00
_cell.angle_gamma   90.00
#
_symmetry.space_group_name_H-M   'P 1'
#
loop_
_entity.id
_entity.type
_entity.pdbx_description
1 polymer ?
#
loop_
_entity_poly.entity_id
_entity_poly.type
_entity_poly.pdbx_seq_one_letter_code
_entity_poly.pdbx_strand_id
1 'polypeptide(L)' 'MVLVYESDPLDDEHARGRFYHVCQGRIDRTPLNVPAPETPYECPQCGIDLEAEDFFMALQKGSV' A
#
# COMPACT_ATOMS: atom_id res chain seq x y z
N MET A 1 -7.75 5.00 7.22
CA MET A 1 -7.15 4.28 6.08
C MET A 1 -5.77 4.88 5.86
N VAL A 2 -4.72 4.12 6.16
CA VAL A 2 -3.31 4.59 6.21
C VAL A 2 -2.46 4.01 5.09
N LEU A 3 -3.10 3.59 4.01
CA LEU A 3 -2.48 2.90 2.88
C LEU A 3 -3.08 3.50 1.61
N VAL A 4 -2.21 3.89 0.70
CA VAL A 4 -2.54 4.55 -0.57
C VAL A 4 -2.07 3.64 -1.69
N TYR A 5 -2.97 3.31 -2.60
CA TYR A 5 -2.62 2.65 -3.84
C TYR A 5 -2.51 3.69 -4.94
N GLU A 6 -1.35 3.76 -5.60
CA GLU A 6 -1.13 4.62 -6.76
C GLU A 6 -0.95 3.73 -7.99
N SER A 7 -1.92 3.81 -8.91
CA SER A 7 -1.78 3.23 -10.24
C SER A 7 -1.03 4.23 -11.10
N ASP A 8 0.16 3.88 -11.58
CA ASP A 8 0.92 4.76 -12.47
C ASP A 8 0.16 4.86 -13.82
N PRO A 9 -0.26 6.06 -14.25
CA PRO A 9 -1.08 6.24 -15.45
C PRO A 9 -0.24 6.26 -16.74
N LEU A 10 1.09 6.21 -16.67
CA LEU A 10 1.95 6.05 -17.83
C LEU A 10 2.31 4.56 -18.04
N ASP A 11 1.54 3.96 -18.94
CA ASP A 11 1.94 2.87 -19.83
C ASP A 11 1.99 1.42 -19.30
N ASP A 12 1.40 0.57 -20.13
CA ASP A 12 1.44 -0.87 -20.21
C ASP A 12 0.74 -1.72 -19.15
N GLU A 13 0.01 -2.70 -19.70
CA GLU A 13 -0.90 -3.69 -19.14
C GLU A 13 -0.30 -4.60 -18.03
N HIS A 14 0.86 -4.23 -17.48
CA HIS A 14 1.65 -4.97 -16.49
C HIS A 14 2.21 -4.10 -15.34
N ALA A 15 1.92 -2.81 -15.26
CA ALA A 15 2.31 -1.99 -14.11
C ALA A 15 1.52 -2.41 -12.86
N ARG A 16 2.09 -3.31 -12.06
CA ARG A 16 1.61 -3.57 -10.69
C ARG A 16 1.70 -2.25 -9.94
N GLY A 17 0.57 -1.62 -9.65
CA GLY A 17 0.54 -0.33 -8.96
C GLY A 17 1.29 -0.38 -7.63
N ARG A 18 1.69 0.79 -7.14
CA ARG A 18 2.53 0.91 -5.95
C ARG A 18 1.68 1.19 -4.73
N PHE A 19 2.00 0.53 -3.62
CA PHE A 19 1.40 0.82 -2.34
C PHE A 19 2.30 1.74 -1.54
N TYR A 20 1.72 2.77 -0.94
CA TYR A 20 2.40 3.73 -0.10
C TYR A 20 1.71 3.78 1.26
N HIS A 21 2.48 3.68 2.33
CA HIS A 21 1.95 3.81 3.67
C HIS A 21 1.90 5.28 4.09
N VAL A 22 0.82 5.72 4.73
CA VAL A 22 0.70 7.05 5.33
C VAL A 22 1.12 6.99 6.79
N CYS A 23 2.40 7.27 7.05
CA CYS A 23 2.96 7.32 8.39
C CYS A 23 2.74 8.70 9.01
N GLN A 24 2.08 8.77 10.17
CA GLN A 24 1.88 10.00 10.95
C GLN A 24 1.31 11.19 10.14
N GLY A 25 0.45 10.92 9.15
CA GLY A 25 -0.15 11.94 8.29
C GLY A 25 0.74 12.40 7.12
N ARG A 26 1.86 11.73 6.86
CA ARG A 26 2.69 11.91 5.66
C ARG A 26 2.73 10.63 4.84
N ILE A 27 2.62 10.77 3.53
CA ILE A 27 2.77 9.63 2.62
C ILE A 27 4.24 9.26 2.57
N ASP A 28 4.55 8.06 3.01
CA ASP A 28 5.85 7.45 2.85
C ASP A 28 5.99 7.00 1.39
N ARG A 29 6.91 7.64 0.66
CA ARG A 29 7.16 7.35 -0.76
C ARG A 29 7.96 6.07 -0.97
N THR A 30 8.15 5.25 0.07
CA THR A 30 8.73 3.92 -0.08
C THR A 30 7.67 2.99 -0.63
N PRO A 31 7.86 2.42 -1.83
CA PRO A 31 6.92 1.47 -2.39
C PRO A 31 6.90 0.20 -1.54
N LEU A 32 5.73 -0.12 -1.01
CA LEU A 32 5.46 -1.36 -0.31
C LEU A 32 4.93 -2.40 -1.28
N ASN A 33 5.40 -3.63 -1.10
CA ASN A 33 4.80 -4.80 -1.75
C ASN A 33 3.74 -5.38 -0.82
N VAL A 34 2.71 -6.00 -1.41
CA VAL A 34 1.71 -6.73 -0.64
C VAL A 34 2.41 -7.88 0.11
N PRO A 35 2.38 -7.89 1.45
CA PRO A 35 2.94 -8.99 2.21
C PRO A 35 2.18 -10.30 1.98
N ALA A 36 2.80 -11.43 2.29
CA ALA A 36 2.07 -12.70 2.35
C ALA A 36 1.03 -12.64 3.49
N PRO A 37 -0.12 -13.32 3.37
CA PRO A 37 -1.18 -13.28 4.38
C PRO A 37 -0.73 -13.79 5.76
N GLU A 38 0.36 -14.55 5.81
CA GLU A 38 0.96 -15.11 7.03
C GLU A 38 2.02 -14.20 7.68
N THR A 39 2.42 -13.10 7.02
CA THR A 39 3.47 -12.20 7.51
C THR A 39 3.07 -10.73 7.28
N PRO A 40 2.31 -10.09 8.19
CA PRO A 40 1.94 -8.69 8.04
C PRO A 40 3.18 -7.78 7.96
N TYR A 41 3.04 -6.67 7.26
CA TYR A 41 4.09 -5.66 7.19
C TYR A 41 3.95 -4.70 8.36
N GLU A 42 4.86 -4.77 9.33
CA GLU A 42 4.93 -3.80 10.43
C GLU A 42 5.73 -2.57 9.98
N CYS A 43 5.12 -1.38 10.05
CA CYS A 43 5.84 -0.15 9.77
C CYS A 43 6.77 0.21 10.95
N PRO A 44 8.10 0.31 10.76
CA PRO A 44 9.03 0.61 11.85
C PRO A 44 8.93 2.05 12.38
N GLN A 45 8.20 2.93 11.68
CA GLN A 45 8.03 4.33 12.08
C GLN A 45 6.83 4.56 12.99
N CYS A 46 5.67 3.99 12.65
CA CYS A 46 4.43 4.18 13.42
C CYS A 46 4.03 2.93 14.22
N GLY A 47 4.65 1.77 13.97
CA GLY A 47 4.37 0.50 14.63
C GLY A 47 3.00 -0.08 14.27
N ILE A 48 2.47 0.23 13.08
CA ILE A 48 1.22 -0.36 12.60
C ILE A 48 1.50 -1.61 11.78
N ASP A 49 0.75 -2.67 12.06
CA ASP A 49 0.69 -3.86 11.23
C ASP A 49 -0.23 -3.62 10.04
N LEU A 50 0.31 -3.75 8.83
CA LEU A 50 -0.42 -3.72 7.58
C LEU A 50 -0.60 -5.16 7.10
N GLU A 51 -1.81 -5.67 7.27
CA GLU A 51 -2.20 -7.00 6.82
C GLU A 51 -2.46 -7.00 5.32
N ALA A 52 -2.36 -8.16 4.66
CA ALA A 52 -2.64 -8.25 3.23
C ALA A 52 -4.05 -7.71 2.88
N GLU A 53 -5.03 -7.89 3.77
CA GLU A 53 -6.39 -7.35 3.64
C GLU A 53 -6.43 -5.82 3.52
N ASP A 54 -5.58 -5.08 4.23
CA ASP A 54 -5.46 -3.62 4.10
C ASP A 54 -5.01 -3.22 2.70
N PHE A 55 -4.06 -3.97 2.11
CA PHE A 55 -3.61 -3.74 0.74
C PHE A 55 -4.72 -4.04 -0.27
N PHE A 56 -5.46 -5.13 -0.09
CA PHE A 56 -6.60 -5.46 -0.95
C PHE A 56 -7.73 -4.42 -0.83
N MET A 57 -8.02 -3.93 0.38
CA MET A 57 -8.96 -2.84 0.59
C MET A 57 -8.48 -1.53 -0.07
N ALA A 58 -7.19 -1.21 0.03
CA ALA A 58 -6.60 -0.05 -0.63
C ALA A 58 -6.67 -0.13 -2.16
N LEU A 59 -6.40 -1.31 -2.73
CA LEU A 59 -6.56 -1.57 -4.15
C LEU A 59 -8.02 -1.40 -4.60
N GLN A 60 -8.97 -1.96 -3.84
CA GLN A 60 -10.40 -1.86 -4.15
C GLN A 60 -10.94 -0.42 -4.01
N LYS A 61 -10.40 0.35 -3.06
CA LYS A 61 -10.75 1.76 -2.82
C LYS A 61 -10.08 2.73 -3.80
N GLY A 62 -8.92 2.38 -4.37
CA GLY A 62 -8.17 3.18 -5.33
C GLY A 62 -8.82 3.36 -6.71
N SER A 63 -10.11 3.01 -6.83
CA SER A 63 -10.94 3.17 -8.03
C SER A 63 -11.93 4.33 -7.88
N VAL A 64 -11.46 5.51 -7.41
CA VAL A 64 -12.26 6.76 -7.37
C VAL A 64 -11.50 7.93 -7.99
#